data_AF-A0A1X7LM53-F1
#
_entry.id   AF-A0A1X7LM53-F1
#
_cell.length_a   1.000
_cell.length_b   1.000
_cell.length_c   1.000
_cell.angle_alpha   90.00
_cell.angle_beta   90.00
_cell.angle_gamma   90.00
#
_symmetry.space_group_name_H-M   'P 1'
#
loop_
_entity.id
_entity.type
_entity.pdbx_description
1 polymer ?
#
loop_
_entity_poly.entity_id
_entity_poly.type
_entity_poly.pdbx_seq_one_letter_code
_entity_poly.pdbx_strand_id
1 'polypeptide(L)'
;MQIIDNDGFLALVNSSKFNAFLTEDWEFDQLMNHFVEQMNQGHFLIWRTGYEGGTWNVDFVSERSNQESFRDFEATIEVTDCKLFLTEYSDLTMAASYPKQKIPSNHNSELYHELSNGIYSVTVRQLFNPELDDENLESKTNFEIVLKPLDAELTNQFKKVQWFE
;
A
#
# COMPACT_ATOMS: atom_id res chain seq x y z
N MET A 1 -12.09 4.07 4.18
CA MET A 1 -11.38 3.34 5.27
C MET A 1 -10.45 4.31 5.96
N GLN A 2 -10.14 4.14 7.25
CA GLN A 2 -9.21 5.00 7.98
C GLN A 2 -8.06 4.17 8.55
N ILE A 3 -6.83 4.67 8.43
CA ILE A 3 -5.60 4.04 8.96
C ILE A 3 -4.71 5.09 9.60
N ILE A 4 -4.02 4.72 10.68
CA ILE A 4 -2.99 5.56 11.32
C ILE A 4 -1.64 5.07 10.83
N ASP A 5 -0.80 5.98 10.37
CA ASP A 5 0.57 5.73 9.93
C ASP A 5 1.50 6.64 10.73
N ASN A 6 2.57 6.09 11.29
CA ASN A 6 3.53 6.84 12.09
C ASN A 6 4.82 7.17 11.33
N ASP A 7 5.09 6.47 10.23
CA ASP A 7 6.38 6.44 9.55
C ASP A 7 6.32 7.07 8.16
N GLY A 8 5.14 7.48 7.71
CA GLY A 8 4.94 8.14 6.43
C GLY A 8 4.78 7.18 5.26
N PHE A 9 4.33 5.93 5.49
CA PHE A 9 4.07 4.96 4.42
C PHE A 9 2.75 4.23 4.60
N LEU A 10 2.11 3.97 3.47
CA LEU A 10 0.98 3.06 3.39
C LEU A 10 1.27 1.98 2.37
N ALA A 11 0.61 0.85 2.57
CA ALA A 11 0.75 -0.26 1.66
C ALA A 11 -0.52 -1.09 1.47
N LEU A 12 -0.66 -1.64 0.26
CA LEU A 12 -1.64 -2.67 -0.09
C LEU A 12 -0.96 -4.02 -0.09
N VAL A 13 -1.56 -5.01 0.55
CA VAL A 13 -0.94 -6.33 0.74
C VAL A 13 -1.90 -7.45 0.37
N ASN A 14 -1.44 -8.32 -0.52
CA ASN A 14 -1.95 -9.68 -0.57
C ASN A 14 -1.23 -10.51 0.50
N SER A 15 -1.88 -10.68 1.64
CA SER A 15 -1.29 -11.34 2.81
C SER A 15 -0.96 -12.82 2.61
N SER A 16 -1.60 -13.51 1.65
CA SER A 16 -1.32 -14.92 1.39
C SER A 16 -0.04 -15.12 0.55
N LYS A 17 0.34 -14.11 -0.23
CA LYS A 17 1.47 -14.13 -1.17
C LYS A 17 2.67 -13.34 -0.69
N PHE A 18 2.45 -12.27 0.08
CA PHE A 18 3.51 -11.40 0.55
C PHE A 18 4.45 -12.15 1.49
N ASN A 19 5.68 -12.37 1.04
CA ASN A 19 6.72 -12.91 1.90
C ASN A 19 7.34 -11.78 2.71
N ALA A 20 6.81 -11.51 3.90
CA ALA A 20 7.26 -10.38 4.71
C ALA A 20 8.67 -10.57 5.28
N PHE A 21 8.99 -11.77 5.75
CA PHE A 21 10.21 -12.04 6.52
C PHE A 21 11.48 -11.96 5.65
N LEU A 22 12.47 -11.25 6.18
CA LEU A 22 13.81 -11.10 5.59
C LEU A 22 14.85 -11.79 6.47
N THR A 23 15.10 -11.22 7.63
CA THR A 23 16.06 -11.64 8.65
C THR A 23 15.82 -10.78 9.90
N GLU A 24 16.32 -11.18 11.07
CA GLU A 24 16.18 -10.36 12.30
C GLU A 24 17.03 -9.08 12.23
N ASP A 25 18.22 -9.15 11.61
CA ASP A 25 19.20 -8.06 11.49
C ASP A 25 19.25 -7.50 10.04
N TRP A 26 18.12 -7.07 9.49
CA TRP A 26 18.09 -6.50 8.14
C TRP A 26 18.67 -5.09 8.13
N GLU A 27 19.33 -4.74 7.02
CA GLU A 27 19.74 -3.37 6.73
C GLU A 27 18.66 -2.65 5.91
N PHE A 28 18.61 -1.33 6.03
CA PHE A 28 17.60 -0.50 5.36
C PHE A 28 17.50 -0.77 3.85
N ASP A 29 18.65 -0.82 3.15
CA ASP A 29 18.70 -1.08 1.72
C ASP A 29 18.18 -2.48 1.36
N GLN A 30 18.38 -3.47 2.23
CA GLN A 30 17.87 -4.83 2.02
C GLN A 30 16.34 -4.84 2.09
N LEU A 31 15.77 -4.14 3.09
CA LEU A 31 14.32 -4.01 3.24
C LEU A 31 13.69 -3.30 2.04
N MET A 32 14.28 -2.19 1.60
CA MET A 32 13.77 -1.43 0.44
C MET A 32 13.85 -2.25 -0.85
N ASN A 33 14.95 -2.98 -1.08
CA ASN A 33 15.08 -3.86 -2.23
C ASN A 33 14.05 -4.98 -2.20
N HIS A 34 13.83 -5.61 -1.04
CA HIS A 34 12.80 -6.63 -0.85
C HIS A 34 11.40 -6.11 -1.15
N PHE A 35 11.07 -4.89 -0.69
CA PHE A 35 9.80 -4.26 -1.04
C PHE A 35 9.64 -4.09 -2.54
N VAL A 36 10.66 -3.62 -3.24
CA VAL A 36 10.63 -3.49 -4.70
C VAL A 36 10.45 -4.85 -5.38
N GLU A 37 11.11 -5.90 -4.89
CA GLU A 37 10.94 -7.27 -5.40
C GLU A 37 9.50 -7.77 -5.22
N GLN A 38 8.93 -7.60 -4.03
CA GLN A 38 7.53 -8.00 -3.74
C GLN A 38 6.52 -7.16 -4.53
N MET A 39 6.81 -5.88 -4.77
CA MET A 39 6.03 -5.03 -5.66
C MET A 39 6.06 -5.55 -7.10
N ASN A 40 7.23 -5.92 -7.61
CA ASN A 40 7.37 -6.44 -8.96
C ASN A 40 6.73 -7.83 -9.14
N GLN A 41 6.60 -8.59 -8.06
CA GLN A 41 5.84 -9.84 -8.03
C GLN A 41 4.32 -9.63 -7.89
N GLY A 42 3.84 -8.40 -7.75
CA GLY A 42 2.40 -8.11 -7.63
C GLY A 42 1.77 -8.61 -6.33
N HIS A 43 2.57 -8.85 -5.28
CA HIS A 43 2.06 -9.30 -3.97
C HIS A 43 1.70 -8.14 -3.05
N PHE A 44 2.22 -6.95 -3.37
CA PHE A 44 2.33 -5.85 -2.44
C PHE A 44 2.53 -4.53 -3.19
N LEU A 45 2.05 -3.42 -2.64
CA LEU A 45 2.35 -2.07 -3.14
C LEU A 45 2.59 -1.15 -1.95
N ILE A 46 3.67 -0.39 -1.96
CA ILE A 46 3.98 0.60 -0.92
C ILE A 46 4.29 1.96 -1.52
N TRP A 47 3.87 3.00 -0.82
CA TRP A 47 4.14 4.38 -1.19
C TRP A 47 4.31 5.28 0.03
N ARG A 48 5.08 6.34 -0.15
CA ARG A 48 5.27 7.38 0.88
C ARG A 48 4.08 8.34 0.91
N THR A 49 3.51 8.64 2.06
CA THR A 49 2.33 9.52 2.20
C THR A 49 2.67 11.00 2.06
N GLY A 50 3.89 11.40 2.42
CA GLY A 50 4.44 12.74 2.23
C GLY A 50 5.13 13.28 3.48
N TYR A 51 4.51 13.11 4.65
CA TYR A 51 5.09 13.42 5.96
C TYR A 51 4.89 12.24 6.90
N GLU A 52 5.72 12.16 7.93
CA GLU A 52 5.63 11.14 8.98
C GLU A 52 4.46 11.47 9.92
N GLY A 53 3.68 10.47 10.29
CA GLY A 53 2.58 10.64 11.24
C GLY A 53 1.31 11.20 10.61
N GLY A 54 0.21 10.46 10.70
CA GLY A 54 -1.09 10.95 10.25
C GLY A 54 -2.20 9.92 10.34
N THR A 55 -3.43 10.43 10.26
CA THR A 55 -4.62 9.60 10.04
C THR A 55 -5.06 9.80 8.60
N TRP A 56 -5.11 8.71 7.84
CA TRP A 56 -5.39 8.74 6.41
C TRP A 56 -6.74 8.10 6.10
N ASN A 57 -7.58 8.83 5.38
CA ASN A 57 -8.80 8.32 4.77
C ASN A 57 -8.48 7.79 3.37
N VAL A 58 -8.70 6.49 3.18
CA VAL A 58 -8.44 5.76 1.95
C VAL A 58 -9.74 5.20 1.40
N ASP A 59 -10.09 5.58 0.17
CA ASP A 59 -11.26 5.07 -0.53
C ASP A 59 -10.86 4.09 -1.63
N PHE A 60 -11.56 2.95 -1.67
CA PHE A 60 -11.41 1.95 -2.73
C PHE A 60 -12.57 2.10 -3.71
N VAL A 61 -12.26 2.30 -4.98
CA VAL A 61 -13.25 2.61 -6.02
C VAL A 61 -12.97 1.82 -7.30
N SER A 62 -14.00 1.55 -8.10
CA SER A 62 -13.83 0.93 -9.43
C SER A 62 -13.50 1.95 -10.52
N GLU A 63 -13.84 3.22 -10.28
CA GLU A 63 -13.61 4.32 -11.22
C GLU A 63 -13.06 5.53 -10.47
N ARG A 64 -12.14 6.24 -11.12
CA ARG A 64 -11.52 7.45 -10.57
C ARG A 64 -12.58 8.55 -10.34
N SER A 65 -12.47 9.28 -9.24
CA SER A 65 -13.26 10.50 -9.06
C SER A 65 -12.80 11.63 -10.00
N ASN A 66 -13.63 12.67 -10.11
CA ASN A 66 -13.32 13.91 -10.82
C ASN A 66 -12.34 14.82 -10.06
N GLN A 67 -11.96 14.46 -8.82
CA GLN A 67 -10.98 15.21 -8.05
C GLN A 67 -9.60 15.08 -8.71
N GLU A 68 -8.84 16.17 -8.76
CA GLU A 68 -7.47 16.17 -9.25
C GLU A 68 -6.55 15.46 -8.24
N SER A 69 -5.71 14.54 -8.73
CA SER A 69 -4.66 13.94 -7.91
C SER A 69 -3.45 14.87 -7.88
N PHE A 70 -2.87 15.08 -6.70
CA PHE A 70 -1.55 15.72 -6.56
C PHE A 70 -0.47 14.90 -7.27
N ARG A 71 -0.54 13.58 -7.08
CA ARG A 71 0.29 12.58 -7.77
C ARG A 71 -0.42 11.24 -7.77
N ASP A 72 -0.07 10.40 -8.73
CA ASP A 72 -0.54 9.02 -8.82
C ASP A 72 0.53 8.11 -9.41
N PHE A 73 0.36 6.81 -9.21
CA PHE A 73 1.10 5.78 -9.92
C PHE A 73 0.17 4.60 -10.25
N GLU A 74 0.54 3.86 -11.29
CA GLU A 74 -0.15 2.66 -11.71
C GLU A 74 0.66 1.40 -11.38
N ALA A 75 -0.04 0.34 -11.08
CA ALA A 75 0.53 -0.96 -10.79
C ALA A 75 -0.46 -2.09 -11.13
N THR A 76 0.00 -3.31 -10.98
CA THR A 76 -0.80 -4.53 -10.98
C THR A 76 -0.64 -5.26 -9.65
N ILE A 77 -1.69 -5.92 -9.18
CA ILE A 77 -1.63 -6.72 -7.94
C ILE A 77 -2.47 -7.99 -8.10
N GLU A 78 -1.98 -9.10 -7.55
CA GLU A 78 -2.76 -10.33 -7.42
C GLU A 78 -3.59 -10.26 -6.14
N VAL A 79 -4.87 -10.59 -6.23
CA VAL A 79 -5.78 -10.74 -5.09
C VAL A 79 -6.09 -12.22 -4.89
N THR A 80 -5.93 -12.67 -3.65
CA THR A 80 -6.28 -14.02 -3.18
C THR A 80 -7.12 -13.92 -1.90
N ASP A 81 -7.73 -15.03 -1.49
CA ASP A 81 -8.58 -15.09 -0.29
C ASP A 81 -9.70 -14.03 -0.26
N CYS A 82 -10.08 -13.57 -1.45
CA CYS A 82 -11.05 -12.52 -1.71
C CYS A 82 -10.81 -11.19 -0.98
N LYS A 83 -9.56 -10.88 -0.63
CA LYS A 83 -9.22 -9.70 0.18
C LYS A 83 -7.92 -9.05 -0.25
N LEU A 84 -7.89 -7.72 -0.16
CA LEU A 84 -6.68 -6.92 -0.21
C LEU A 84 -6.60 -6.06 1.05
N PHE A 85 -5.48 -6.12 1.76
CA PHE A 85 -5.32 -5.44 3.03
C PHE A 85 -4.63 -4.09 2.87
N LEU A 86 -4.99 -3.12 3.71
CA LEU A 86 -4.31 -1.85 3.89
C LEU A 86 -3.49 -1.91 5.19
N THR A 87 -2.23 -1.51 5.13
CA THR A 87 -1.31 -1.53 6.27
C THR A 87 -0.33 -0.36 6.18
N GLU A 88 0.58 -0.28 7.16
CA GLU A 88 1.57 0.78 7.33
C GLU A 88 2.98 0.18 7.60
N TYR A 89 3.99 1.03 7.73
CA TYR A 89 5.39 0.62 7.77
C TYR A 89 5.79 -0.20 9.00
N SER A 90 5.24 0.12 10.18
CA SER A 90 5.53 -0.57 11.44
C SER A 90 5.07 -2.04 11.37
N ASP A 91 3.91 -2.33 10.79
CA ASP A 91 3.44 -3.69 10.49
C ASP A 91 4.42 -4.44 9.58
N LEU A 92 4.91 -3.76 8.54
CA LEU A 92 5.83 -4.34 7.55
C LEU A 92 7.20 -4.67 8.15
N THR A 93 7.79 -3.72 8.89
CA THR A 93 9.10 -3.89 9.52
C THR A 93 9.06 -4.94 10.63
N MET A 94 7.97 -4.98 11.42
CA MET A 94 7.77 -6.03 12.42
C MET A 94 7.70 -7.41 11.76
N ALA A 95 6.97 -7.56 10.65
CA ALA A 95 6.91 -8.83 9.94
C ALA A 95 8.18 -9.20 9.17
N ALA A 96 8.99 -8.21 8.78
CA ALA A 96 10.32 -8.42 8.22
C ALA A 96 11.29 -9.04 9.23
N SER A 97 11.20 -8.63 10.49
CA SER A 97 12.07 -9.13 11.58
C SER A 97 11.56 -10.42 12.22
N TYR A 98 10.24 -10.65 12.29
CA TYR A 98 9.67 -11.77 13.04
C TYR A 98 8.93 -12.76 12.12
N PRO A 99 9.46 -13.97 11.87
CA PRO A 99 8.90 -14.90 10.87
C PRO A 99 7.52 -15.46 11.24
N LYS A 100 7.10 -15.31 12.51
CA LYS A 100 5.77 -15.72 12.98
C LYS A 100 4.73 -14.61 12.91
N GLN A 101 5.15 -13.38 12.63
CA GLN A 101 4.26 -12.24 12.53
C GLN A 101 3.52 -12.29 11.19
N LYS A 102 2.20 -12.07 11.24
CA LYS A 102 1.35 -11.96 10.05
C LYS A 102 1.20 -10.50 9.63
N ILE A 103 0.94 -10.30 8.33
CA ILE A 103 0.53 -8.99 7.79
C ILE A 103 -0.92 -9.05 7.29
N PRO A 104 -1.72 -8.02 7.59
CA PRO A 104 -1.44 -6.97 8.58
C PRO A 104 -1.33 -7.54 9.98
N SER A 105 -0.80 -6.75 10.93
CA SER A 105 -0.85 -7.17 12.31
C SER A 105 -2.28 -7.16 12.84
N ASN A 106 -2.50 -7.72 14.03
CA ASN A 106 -3.84 -7.91 14.59
C ASN A 106 -4.65 -6.60 14.66
N HIS A 107 -4.01 -5.45 14.92
CA HIS A 107 -4.72 -4.18 15.04
C HIS A 107 -5.24 -3.63 13.69
N ASN A 108 -4.58 -3.98 12.58
CA ASN A 108 -4.98 -3.63 11.21
C ASN A 108 -5.66 -4.80 10.47
N SER A 109 -5.96 -5.91 11.15
CA SER A 109 -6.50 -7.12 10.51
C SER A 109 -7.91 -6.95 9.91
N GLU A 110 -8.65 -5.93 10.33
CA GLU A 110 -9.95 -5.56 9.78
C GLU A 110 -9.85 -4.51 8.66
N LEU A 111 -8.66 -3.99 8.38
CA LEU A 111 -8.42 -3.01 7.31
C LEU A 111 -8.22 -3.73 5.98
N TYR A 112 -9.30 -4.28 5.44
CA TYR A 112 -9.30 -4.92 4.13
C TYR A 112 -10.43 -4.46 3.22
N HIS A 113 -10.20 -4.58 1.92
CA HIS A 113 -11.21 -4.43 0.89
C HIS A 113 -11.53 -5.80 0.30
N GLU A 114 -12.81 -6.16 0.26
CA GLU A 114 -13.28 -7.42 -0.35
C GLU A 114 -13.30 -7.29 -1.87
N LEU A 115 -12.69 -8.26 -2.54
CA LEU A 115 -12.54 -8.32 -3.98
C LEU A 115 -12.58 -9.77 -4.41
N SER A 116 -13.04 -10.10 -5.61
CA SER A 116 -12.85 -11.44 -6.15
C SER A 116 -11.36 -11.74 -6.36
N ASN A 117 -10.98 -13.02 -6.27
CA ASN A 117 -9.64 -13.44 -6.64
C ASN A 117 -9.34 -13.11 -8.11
N GLY A 118 -8.11 -12.71 -8.40
CA GLY A 118 -7.66 -12.38 -9.75
C GLY A 118 -6.59 -11.30 -9.76
N ILE A 119 -6.22 -10.84 -10.96
CA ILE A 119 -5.26 -9.76 -11.14
C ILE A 119 -6.04 -8.45 -11.34
N TYR A 120 -5.58 -7.39 -10.71
CA TYR A 120 -6.16 -6.06 -10.79
C TYR A 120 -5.12 -5.06 -11.27
N SER A 121 -5.52 -4.17 -12.17
CA SER A 121 -4.81 -2.89 -12.31
C SER A 121 -5.20 -2.01 -11.13
N VAL A 122 -4.19 -1.39 -10.52
CA VAL A 122 -4.33 -0.50 -9.37
C VAL A 122 -3.82 0.87 -9.79
N THR A 123 -4.60 1.92 -9.53
CA THR A 123 -4.09 3.30 -9.54
C THR A 123 -4.17 3.84 -8.12
N VAL A 124 -3.02 4.15 -7.54
CA VAL A 124 -2.95 4.81 -6.23
C VAL A 124 -2.89 6.31 -6.48
N ARG A 125 -3.90 7.05 -6.00
CA ARG A 125 -4.03 8.49 -6.22
C ARG A 125 -3.94 9.22 -4.89
N GLN A 126 -2.98 10.11 -4.75
CA GLN A 126 -2.90 11.03 -3.61
C GLN A 126 -3.66 12.31 -3.95
N LEU A 127 -4.67 12.64 -3.14
CA LEU A 127 -5.63 13.72 -3.43
C LEU A 127 -5.33 15.02 -2.67
N PHE A 128 -4.21 15.08 -1.96
CA PHE A 128 -3.73 16.25 -1.22
C PHE A 128 -2.24 16.49 -1.51
N ASN A 129 -1.78 17.72 -1.35
CA ASN A 129 -0.37 18.08 -1.46
C ASN A 129 0.24 18.10 -0.05
N PRO A 130 1.23 17.26 0.28
CA PRO A 130 1.81 17.20 1.62
C PRO A 130 2.65 18.44 1.97
N GLU A 131 3.03 19.26 0.99
CA GLU A 131 3.78 20.51 1.20
C GLU A 131 2.86 21.69 1.56
N LEU A 132 1.54 21.49 1.54
CA LEU A 132 0.56 22.50 1.90
C LEU A 132 -0.11 22.11 3.21
N ASP A 133 -0.22 23.08 4.11
CA ASP A 133 -1.00 22.93 5.34
C ASP A 133 -2.50 22.96 5.00
N ASP A 134 -3.18 21.82 5.10
CA ASP A 134 -4.64 21.70 4.92
C ASP A 134 -5.27 21.20 6.23
N GLU A 135 -5.80 22.14 7.01
CA GLU A 135 -6.47 21.88 8.29
C GLU A 135 -7.64 20.88 8.19
N ASN A 136 -8.13 20.57 6.99
CA ASN A 136 -9.25 19.67 6.76
C ASN A 136 -8.84 18.26 6.29
N LEU A 137 -7.55 17.94 6.27
CA LEU A 137 -6.99 16.67 5.79
C LEU A 137 -7.70 15.45 6.40
N GLU A 138 -7.98 15.46 7.71
CA GLU A 138 -8.65 14.34 8.41
C GLU A 138 -10.13 14.15 8.03
N SER A 139 -10.75 15.14 7.40
CA SER A 139 -12.17 15.10 7.02
C SER A 139 -12.41 14.77 5.54
N LYS A 140 -11.33 14.70 4.74
CA LYS A 140 -11.37 14.47 3.29
C LYS A 140 -10.77 13.11 2.96
N THR A 141 -11.14 12.57 1.80
CA THR A 141 -10.41 11.45 1.20
C THR A 141 -8.99 11.89 0.85
N ASN A 142 -7.99 11.20 1.41
CA ASN A 142 -6.58 11.51 1.21
C ASN A 142 -6.00 10.66 0.07
N PHE A 143 -6.39 9.39 0.02
CA PHE A 143 -6.00 8.47 -1.04
C PHE A 143 -7.22 7.82 -1.68
N GLU A 144 -7.18 7.72 -3.00
CA GLU A 144 -8.13 6.93 -3.78
C GLU A 144 -7.38 5.79 -4.45
N ILE A 145 -7.83 4.56 -4.19
CA ILE A 145 -7.30 3.32 -4.75
C ILE A 145 -8.29 2.84 -5.81
N VAL A 146 -7.96 3.09 -7.07
CA VAL A 146 -8.80 2.66 -8.19
C VAL A 146 -8.41 1.23 -8.56
N LEU A 147 -9.37 0.31 -8.48
CA LEU A 147 -9.18 -1.11 -8.75
C LEU A 147 -10.03 -1.55 -9.93
N LYS A 148 -9.38 -2.11 -10.95
CA LYS A 148 -10.09 -2.69 -12.10
C LYS A 148 -9.59 -4.11 -12.34
N PRO A 149 -10.48 -5.10 -12.49
CA PRO A 149 -10.09 -6.44 -12.92
C PRO A 149 -9.29 -6.35 -14.23
N LEU A 150 -8.20 -7.09 -14.29
CA LEU A 150 -7.31 -7.14 -15.44
C LEU A 150 -7.21 -8.58 -15.93
N ASP A 151 -7.62 -8.80 -17.17
CA ASP A 151 -7.45 -10.09 -17.87
C ASP A 151 -6.09 -10.10 -18.59
N ALA A 152 -5.02 -9.92 -17.82
CA ALA A 152 -3.64 -9.90 -18.29
C ALA A 152 -2.67 -10.31 -17.18
N GLU A 153 -1.40 -10.49 -17.53
CA GLU A 153 -0.33 -10.81 -16.58
C GLU A 153 0.06 -9.59 -15.73
N LEU A 154 0.78 -9.85 -14.64
CA LEU A 154 1.42 -8.81 -13.83
C LEU A 154 2.52 -8.11 -14.65
N THR A 155 2.58 -6.78 -14.57
CA THR A 155 3.45 -5.96 -15.44
C THR A 155 4.35 -4.98 -14.68
N ASN A 156 4.44 -5.10 -13.36
CA ASN A 156 5.19 -4.17 -12.51
C ASN A 156 6.69 -4.16 -12.84
N GLN A 157 7.28 -2.97 -12.95
CA GLN A 157 8.72 -2.75 -13.20
C GLN A 157 9.28 -1.61 -12.35
N PHE A 158 8.98 -1.64 -11.05
CA PHE A 158 9.49 -0.69 -10.08
C PHE A 158 10.99 -0.86 -9.87
N LYS A 159 11.67 0.27 -9.73
CA LYS A 159 13.10 0.34 -9.37
C LYS A 159 13.31 0.80 -7.92
N LYS A 160 12.27 1.37 -7.32
CA LYS A 160 12.25 1.92 -5.97
C LYS A 160 10.82 1.98 -5.44
N VAL A 161 10.69 2.12 -4.12
CA VAL A 161 9.43 2.41 -3.44
C VAL A 161 8.83 3.71 -3.99
N GLN A 162 7.51 3.74 -4.16
CA GLN A 162 6.85 4.88 -4.78
C GLN A 162 6.91 6.10 -3.88
N TRP A 163 7.30 7.23 -4.49
CA TRP A 163 7.45 8.53 -3.83
C TRP A 163 8.45 8.58 -2.68
N PHE A 164 9.33 7.57 -2.59
CA PHE A 164 10.50 7.56 -1.72
C PHE A 164 11.73 8.01 -2.53
N GLU A 165 12.55 8.90 -1.96
CA GLU A 165 13.75 9.46 -2.59
C GLU A 165 15.02 8.78 -2.09
#